data_AF-A0A9E4CQ95-F1
#
_entry.id   AF-A0A9E4CQ95-F1
#
_cell.length_a   1.000
_cell.length_b   1.000
_cell.length_c   1.000
_cell.angle_alpha   90.00
_cell.angle_beta   90.00
_cell.angle_gamma   90.00
#
_symmetry.space_group_name_H-M   'P 1'
#
loop_
_entity.id
_entity.type
_entity.pdbx_description
1 polymer ?
#
loop_
_entity_poly.entity_id
_entity_poly.type
_entity_poly.pdbx_seq_one_letter_code
_entity_poly.pdbx_strand_id
1 'polypeptide(L)'
;MSVIDHLLVDCREAVAEADGECPWCGRVLPVGRRRWCSDSCRADFVDNHFWGHARDAALRRDRRACQRCGARRSRLEVHHVEPRRGGGYAAGCHHHLDMLETLCRPCHVEVTNAHR
;
A
#
# COMPACT_ATOMS: atom_id res chain seq x y z
N MET A 1 -5.62 17.78 19.12
CA MET A 1 -5.55 17.36 17.70
C MET A 1 -4.69 16.11 17.66
N SER A 2 -5.33 14.95 17.80
CA SER A 2 -4.61 13.67 17.86
C SER A 2 -4.21 13.29 16.44
N VAL A 3 -2.92 13.38 16.15
CA VAL A 3 -2.34 12.68 15.00
C VAL A 3 -2.51 11.19 15.29
N ILE A 4 -3.26 10.49 14.44
CA ILE A 4 -3.26 9.04 14.48
C ILE A 4 -1.87 8.65 13.99
N ASP A 5 -1.08 8.15 14.93
CA ASP A 5 0.23 7.58 14.71
C ASP A 5 0.05 6.36 13.80
N HIS A 6 0.27 6.58 12.50
CA HIS A 6 0.22 5.53 11.47
C HIS A 6 1.50 4.67 11.46
N LEU A 7 2.37 4.81 12.47
CA LEU A 7 3.58 4.02 12.58
C LEU A 7 3.23 2.70 13.27
N LEU A 8 3.46 1.61 12.52
CA LEU A 8 3.01 0.25 12.80
C LEU A 8 1.51 0.07 12.55
N VAL A 9 1.12 0.23 11.28
CA VAL A 9 -0.07 -0.46 10.75
C VAL A 9 0.23 -1.94 10.90
N ASP A 10 -0.08 -2.46 12.08
CA ASP A 10 -0.61 -3.79 12.25
C ASP A 10 -1.80 -3.80 11.29
N CYS A 11 -1.48 -4.07 10.03
CA CYS A 11 -2.40 -4.57 9.07
C CYS A 11 -2.75 -5.92 9.67
N ARG A 12 -3.58 -5.87 10.73
CA ARG A 12 -4.51 -6.92 11.02
C ARG A 12 -4.96 -7.26 9.63
N GLU A 13 -4.59 -8.45 9.17
CA GLU A 13 -5.59 -9.28 8.54
C GLU A 13 -6.85 -8.96 9.32
N ALA A 14 -7.66 -8.03 8.82
CA ALA A 14 -8.98 -7.83 9.33
C ALA A 14 -9.71 -9.03 8.74
N VAL A 15 -9.37 -10.19 9.32
CA VAL A 15 -10.31 -11.20 9.71
C VAL A 15 -11.62 -10.48 10.00
N ALA A 16 -12.64 -10.98 9.33
CA ALA A 16 -14.01 -10.59 9.53
C ALA A 16 -14.43 -10.94 10.97
N GLU A 17 -13.92 -10.23 11.99
CA GLU A 17 -14.18 -10.60 13.40
C GLU A 17 -15.11 -9.65 14.13
N ALA A 18 -15.38 -8.46 13.58
CA ALA A 18 -16.42 -7.60 14.11
C ALA A 18 -17.54 -7.46 13.07
N ASP A 19 -18.62 -8.21 13.28
CA ASP A 19 -19.88 -8.00 12.57
C ASP A 19 -20.24 -6.51 12.66
N GLY A 20 -20.38 -5.86 11.50
CA GLY A 20 -20.78 -4.46 11.44
C GLY A 20 -19.65 -3.43 11.48
N GLU A 21 -18.37 -3.80 11.35
CA GLU A 21 -17.26 -2.83 11.22
C GLU A 21 -16.60 -2.85 9.83
N CYS A 22 -15.99 -1.71 9.44
CA CYS A 22 -15.28 -1.58 8.19
C CYS A 22 -13.86 -2.14 8.29
N PRO A 23 -13.45 -3.13 7.46
CA PRO A 23 -12.14 -3.75 7.50
C PRO A 23 -10.95 -2.82 7.19
N TRP A 24 -11.21 -1.63 6.64
CA TRP A 24 -10.15 -0.66 6.30
C TRP A 24 -9.91 0.37 7.41
N CYS A 25 -10.98 0.89 8.02
CA CYS A 25 -10.87 2.02 8.95
C CYS A 25 -11.42 1.74 10.35
N GLY A 26 -11.97 0.55 10.60
CA GLY A 26 -12.56 0.15 11.88
C GLY A 26 -13.87 0.85 12.25
N ARG A 27 -14.39 1.77 11.44
CA ARG A 27 -15.68 2.42 11.73
C ARG A 27 -16.84 1.44 11.58
N VAL A 28 -17.85 1.60 12.45
CA VAL A 28 -19.14 0.93 12.32
C VAL A 28 -19.76 1.22 10.95
N LEU A 29 -20.33 0.18 10.34
CA LEU A 29 -20.98 0.26 9.05
C LEU A 29 -22.29 1.06 9.15
N PRO A 30 -22.54 2.02 8.26
CA PRO A 30 -23.82 2.69 8.18
C PRO A 30 -24.90 1.69 7.75
N VAL A 31 -26.15 1.99 8.13
CA VAL A 31 -27.31 1.17 7.77
C VAL A 31 -27.32 0.86 6.27
N GLY A 32 -27.45 -0.42 5.93
CA GLY A 32 -27.52 -0.90 4.55
C GLY A 32 -26.17 -1.25 3.90
N ARG A 33 -25.02 -0.90 4.50
CA ARG A 33 -23.70 -1.36 4.02
C ARG A 33 -23.26 -2.63 4.74
N ARG A 34 -22.61 -3.55 4.01
CA ARG A 34 -22.29 -4.91 4.48
C ARG A 34 -20.80 -5.16 4.75
N ARG A 35 -19.91 -4.32 4.23
CA ARG A 35 -18.46 -4.54 4.34
C ARG A 35 -17.65 -3.26 4.42
N TRP A 36 -18.02 -2.21 3.70
CA TRP A 36 -17.26 -0.97 3.67
C TRP A 36 -18.12 0.18 4.18
N CYS A 37 -17.58 1.02 5.07
CA CYS A 37 -18.34 2.18 5.55
C CYS A 37 -18.55 3.22 4.45
N SER A 38 -17.69 3.24 3.43
CA SER A 38 -17.74 4.12 2.27
C SER A 38 -17.07 3.48 1.05
N ASP A 39 -17.33 4.03 -0.13
CA ASP A 39 -16.65 3.61 -1.35
C ASP A 39 -15.17 4.00 -1.35
N SER A 40 -14.80 5.09 -0.64
CA SER A 40 -13.40 5.45 -0.42
C SER A 40 -12.66 4.38 0.36
N CYS A 41 -13.21 3.87 1.48
CA CYS A 41 -12.55 2.81 2.24
C CYS A 41 -12.41 1.50 1.46
N ARG A 42 -13.35 1.21 0.55
CA ARG A 42 -13.19 0.08 -0.39
C ARG A 42 -12.03 0.33 -1.35
N ALA A 43 -11.95 1.51 -1.94
CA ALA A 43 -10.90 1.87 -2.89
C ALA A 43 -9.53 1.85 -2.22
N ASP A 44 -9.41 2.45 -1.02
CA ASP A 44 -8.17 2.48 -0.27
C ASP A 44 -7.69 1.06 0.10
N PHE A 45 -8.60 0.16 0.52
CA PHE A 45 -8.26 -1.23 0.76
C PHE A 45 -7.68 -1.89 -0.49
N VAL A 46 -8.32 -1.67 -1.65
CA VAL A 46 -7.87 -2.22 -2.93
C VAL A 46 -6.50 -1.67 -3.32
N ASP A 47 -6.31 -0.36 -3.22
CA ASP A 47 -5.05 0.35 -3.51
C ASP A 47 -3.92 0.00 -2.53
N ASN A 48 -4.19 -0.69 -1.43
CA ASN A 48 -3.15 -1.11 -0.47
C ASN A 48 -2.96 -2.64 -0.38
N HIS A 49 -3.85 -3.46 -0.96
CA HIS A 49 -3.75 -4.92 -0.81
C HIS A 49 -3.55 -5.67 -2.13
N PHE A 50 -3.81 -5.06 -3.29
CA PHE A 50 -3.68 -5.73 -4.58
C PHE A 50 -2.56 -5.10 -5.39
N TRP A 51 -1.53 -5.90 -5.74
CA TRP A 51 -0.31 -5.40 -6.37
C TRP A 51 -0.54 -4.43 -7.53
N GLY A 52 -1.43 -4.77 -8.48
CA GLY A 52 -1.70 -3.91 -9.64
C GLY A 52 -2.20 -2.51 -9.22
N HIS A 53 -3.14 -2.48 -8.28
CA HIS A 53 -3.71 -1.25 -7.75
C HIS A 53 -2.71 -0.47 -6.89
N ALA A 54 -2.00 -1.16 -6.00
CA ALA A 54 -0.97 -0.57 -5.15
C ALA A 54 0.18 0.03 -5.94
N ARG A 55 0.65 -0.69 -6.97
CA ARG A 55 1.66 -0.19 -7.91
C ARG A 55 1.19 1.09 -8.60
N ASP A 56 -0.04 1.09 -9.12
CA ASP A 56 -0.57 2.27 -9.81
C ASP A 56 -0.81 3.44 -8.84
N ALA A 57 -1.25 3.16 -7.62
CA ALA A 57 -1.43 4.14 -6.56
C ALA A 57 -0.10 4.75 -6.11
N ALA A 58 0.97 3.95 -5.96
CA ALA A 58 2.32 4.44 -5.69
C ALA A 58 2.82 5.37 -6.80
N LEU A 59 2.67 4.97 -8.06
CA LEU A 59 3.03 5.80 -9.22
C LEU A 59 2.25 7.12 -9.26
N ARG A 60 0.95 7.11 -8.87
CA ARG A 60 0.13 8.33 -8.76
C ARG A 60 0.62 9.23 -7.62
N ARG A 61 0.79 8.67 -6.41
CA ARG A 61 1.30 9.37 -5.21
C ARG A 61 2.61 10.09 -5.52
N ASP A 62 3.50 9.38 -6.20
CA ASP A 62 4.86 9.82 -6.50
C ASP A 62 4.95 10.72 -7.74
N ARG A 63 3.78 11.08 -8.32
CA ARG A 63 3.66 11.87 -9.56
C ARG A 63 4.53 11.34 -10.70
N ARG A 64 4.63 10.00 -10.78
CA ARG A 64 5.51 9.29 -11.70
C ARG A 64 6.94 9.85 -11.69
N ALA A 65 7.51 10.02 -10.51
CA ALA A 65 8.90 10.42 -10.30
C ALA A 65 9.62 9.41 -9.40
N CYS A 66 10.90 9.15 -9.69
CA CYS A 66 11.78 8.40 -8.78
C CYS A 66 11.87 9.13 -7.44
N GLN A 67 11.61 8.43 -6.33
CA GLN A 67 11.64 9.01 -4.99
C GLN A 67 13.07 9.25 -4.45
N ARG A 68 14.08 8.65 -5.08
CA ARG A 68 15.49 8.87 -4.72
C ARG A 68 16.14 10.03 -5.48
N CYS A 69 15.90 10.12 -6.79
CA CYS A 69 16.61 11.08 -7.66
C CYS A 69 15.71 12.05 -8.45
N GLY A 70 14.38 11.90 -8.39
CA GLY A 70 13.42 12.80 -9.04
C GLY A 70 13.20 12.59 -10.54
N ALA A 71 13.81 11.57 -11.17
CA ALA A 71 13.63 11.29 -12.60
C ALA A 71 12.17 10.94 -12.97
N ARG A 72 11.63 11.55 -14.04
CA ARG A 72 10.20 11.40 -14.48
C ARG A 72 9.99 10.76 -15.85
N ARG A 73 11.01 10.75 -16.70
CA ARG A 73 10.96 10.21 -18.09
C ARG A 73 11.69 8.87 -18.23
N SER A 74 11.98 8.22 -17.11
CA SER A 74 12.60 6.90 -17.05
C SER A 74 11.52 5.82 -16.94
N ARG A 75 11.88 4.59 -17.32
CA ARG A 75 11.11 3.42 -16.88
C ARG A 75 11.17 3.35 -15.35
N LEU A 76 10.02 3.53 -14.71
CA LEU A 76 9.86 3.46 -13.26
C LEU A 76 9.38 2.07 -12.85
N GLU A 77 9.92 1.60 -11.74
CA GLU A 77 9.59 0.36 -11.07
C GLU A 77 9.11 0.70 -9.66
N VAL A 78 8.25 -0.14 -9.08
CA VAL A 78 7.80 0.03 -7.70
C VAL A 78 8.45 -1.10 -6.89
N HIS A 79 9.20 -0.70 -5.87
CA HIS A 79 9.98 -1.56 -5.00
C HIS A 79 9.28 -1.72 -3.66
N HIS A 80 9.28 -2.94 -3.12
CA HIS A 80 8.88 -3.20 -1.73
C HIS A 80 10.04 -2.84 -0.80
N VAL A 81 9.86 -1.85 0.07
CA VAL A 81 10.92 -1.35 0.97
C VAL A 81 11.48 -2.47 1.86
N GLU A 82 10.61 -3.30 2.43
CA GLU A 82 11.02 -4.54 3.08
C GLU A 82 11.06 -5.68 2.05
N PRO A 83 12.20 -6.36 1.85
CA PRO A 83 12.30 -7.44 0.88
C PRO A 83 11.30 -8.57 1.16
N ARG A 84 10.53 -8.97 0.14
CA ARG A 84 9.57 -10.09 0.26
C ARG A 84 10.32 -11.41 0.48
N ARG A 85 10.28 -11.96 1.70
CA ARG A 85 10.63 -13.36 1.96
C ARG A 85 9.39 -14.24 1.76
N GLY A 86 9.20 -14.79 0.56
CA GLY A 86 8.21 -15.85 0.30
C GLY A 86 6.76 -15.41 0.03
N GLY A 87 6.43 -14.12 0.02
CA GLY A 87 5.14 -13.62 -0.44
C GLY A 87 5.15 -13.34 -1.93
N GLY A 88 4.32 -14.06 -2.71
CA GLY A 88 4.16 -13.83 -4.15
C GLY A 88 3.50 -12.48 -4.48
N TYR A 89 2.71 -12.43 -5.55
CA TYR A 89 1.86 -11.27 -5.87
C TYR A 89 0.41 -11.46 -5.38
N ALA A 90 0.22 -12.32 -4.39
CA ALA A 90 -1.07 -12.54 -3.76
C ALA A 90 -1.51 -11.28 -2.99
N ALA A 91 -2.81 -11.10 -2.83
CA ALA A 91 -3.32 -9.97 -2.07
C ALA A 91 -2.79 -10.03 -0.62
N GLY A 92 -2.40 -8.88 -0.06
CA GLY A 92 -1.90 -8.84 1.31
C GLY A 92 -1.30 -7.50 1.71
N CYS A 93 -1.04 -7.38 3.01
CA CYS A 93 -0.56 -6.16 3.67
C CYS A 93 0.79 -5.66 3.16
N HIS A 94 1.61 -6.56 2.61
CA HIS A 94 2.88 -6.22 2.01
C HIS A 94 2.75 -5.33 0.75
N HIS A 95 1.54 -5.02 0.29
CA HIS A 95 1.29 -4.04 -0.78
C HIS A 95 0.89 -2.66 -0.28
N HIS A 96 0.92 -2.39 1.03
CA HIS A 96 0.57 -1.08 1.56
C HIS A 96 1.48 0.01 0.99
N LEU A 97 0.91 1.17 0.69
CA LEU A 97 1.60 2.22 -0.05
C LEU A 97 2.85 2.73 0.67
N ASP A 98 2.83 2.83 1.98
CA ASP A 98 3.98 3.20 2.81
C ASP A 98 5.13 2.19 2.73
N MET A 99 4.84 0.93 2.40
CA MET A 99 5.82 -0.13 2.14
C MET A 99 6.32 -0.16 0.69
N LEU A 100 5.89 0.79 -0.14
CA LEU A 100 6.24 0.87 -1.56
C LEU A 100 7.01 2.14 -1.91
N GLU A 101 8.06 1.97 -2.71
CA GLU A 101 8.89 3.05 -3.21
C GLU A 101 8.97 3.04 -4.75
N THR A 102 8.63 4.16 -5.41
CA THR A 102 8.80 4.30 -6.87
C THR A 102 10.24 4.69 -7.21
N LEU A 103 10.92 3.86 -7.99
CA LEU A 103 12.34 4.02 -8.34
C LEU A 103 12.56 3.98 -9.85
N CYS A 104 13.57 4.72 -10.33
CA CYS A 104 14.15 4.45 -11.64
C CYS A 104 15.07 3.23 -11.56
N ARG A 105 15.35 2.58 -12.70
CA ARG A 105 16.19 1.38 -12.74
C ARG A 105 17.55 1.50 -12.03
N PRO A 106 18.35 2.58 -12.20
CA PRO A 106 19.60 2.75 -11.46
C PRO A 106 19.42 2.72 -9.94
N CYS A 107 18.52 3.54 -9.40
CA CYS A 107 18.24 3.57 -7.96
C CYS A 107 17.65 2.25 -7.46
N HIS A 108 16.85 1.55 -8.28
CA HIS A 108 16.31 0.25 -7.89
C HIS A 108 17.41 -0.81 -7.74
N VAL A 109 18.41 -0.81 -8.62
CA VAL A 109 19.59 -1.69 -8.50
C VAL A 109 20.39 -1.37 -7.24
N GLU A 110 20.61 -0.09 -6.93
CA GLU A 110 21.29 0.35 -5.71
C GLU A 110 20.58 -0.17 -4.45
N VAL A 111 19.26 0.04 -4.35
CA VAL A 111 18.46 -0.44 -3.21
C VAL A 111 18.50 -1.96 -3.12
N THR A 112 18.30 -2.68 -4.23
CA THR A 112 18.34 -4.15 -4.25
C THR A 112 19.69 -4.70 -3.76
N ASN A 113 20.80 -4.04 -4.12
CA ASN A 113 22.13 -4.46 -3.70
C ASN A 113 22.41 -4.16 -2.23
N ALA A 114 21.77 -3.13 -1.65
CA ALA A 114 21.91 -2.81 -0.23
C ALA A 114 21.22 -3.84 0.70
N HIS A 115 20.28 -4.63 0.18
CA HIS A 115 19.58 -5.68 0.92
C HIS A 115 20.22 -7.09 0.77
N ARG A 116 21.40 -7.18 0.16
CA ARG A 116 22.18 -8.42 0.04
C ARG A 116 23.22 -8.53 1.14
#